data_AF-A0A2W4RXA7-F1
#
_entry.id   AF-A0A2W4RXA7-F1
#
_cell.length_a   1.000
_cell.length_b   1.000
_cell.length_c   1.000
_cell.angle_alpha   90.00
_cell.angle_beta   90.00
_cell.angle_gamma   90.00
#
_symmetry.space_group_name_H-M   'P 1'
#
loop_
_entity.id
_entity.type
_entity.pdbx_description
1 polymer ?
#
loop_
_entity_poly.entity_id
_entity_poly.type
_entity_poly.pdbx_seq_one_letter_code
_entity_poly.pdbx_strand_id
1 'polypeptide(L)' 'AAFPVGKCTRTLLGKAEIVLWRTGETEFRIEVWRSFAAYVADFIAEAARDYML' A
#
# COMPACT_ATOMS: atom_id res chain seq x y z
N ALA A 1 6.05 4.26 -18.18
CA ALA A 1 5.86 4.47 -16.73
C ALA A 1 6.44 3.30 -15.96
N ALA A 2 7.16 3.52 -14.85
CA ALA A 2 7.81 2.45 -14.08
C ALA A 2 6.82 1.52 -13.34
N PHE A 3 5.64 2.04 -13.00
CA PHE A 3 4.54 1.29 -12.36
C PHE A 3 3.19 1.58 -13.05
N PRO A 4 2.91 0.97 -14.22
CA PRO A 4 1.67 1.19 -14.96
C PRO A 4 0.44 0.61 -14.22
N VAL A 5 -0.77 1.09 -14.57
CA VAL A 5 -2.03 0.51 -14.10
C VAL A 5 -2.09 -0.97 -14.49
N GLY A 6 -2.58 -1.82 -13.60
CA GLY A 6 -2.58 -3.28 -13.73
C GLY A 6 -1.31 -3.95 -13.20
N LYS A 7 -0.22 -3.20 -12.93
CA LYS A 7 0.99 -3.79 -12.35
C LYS A 7 0.79 -4.15 -10.89
N CYS A 8 1.26 -5.34 -10.55
CA CYS A 8 1.21 -5.92 -9.21
C CYS A 8 2.61 -6.42 -8.83
N THR A 9 3.04 -6.18 -7.59
CA THR A 9 4.37 -6.65 -7.12
C THR A 9 4.35 -6.96 -5.63
N ARG A 10 5.21 -7.90 -5.23
CA ARG A 10 5.54 -8.13 -3.81
C ARG A 10 6.66 -7.18 -3.42
N THR A 11 6.48 -6.50 -2.30
CA THR A 11 7.46 -5.55 -1.75
C THR A 11 7.27 -5.42 -0.25
N LEU A 12 8.13 -4.62 0.40
CA LEU A 12 8.04 -4.31 1.82
C LEU A 12 7.45 -2.92 2.04
N LEU A 13 6.44 -2.82 2.91
CA LEU A 13 5.89 -1.56 3.41
C LEU A 13 6.16 -1.47 4.92
N GLY A 14 7.02 -0.54 5.33
CA GLY A 14 7.52 -0.50 6.71
C GLY A 14 8.21 -1.82 7.06
N LYS A 15 7.58 -2.62 7.93
CA LYS A 15 8.06 -3.95 8.34
C LYS A 15 7.16 -5.11 7.86
N ALA A 16 6.14 -4.83 7.06
CA ALA A 16 5.21 -5.82 6.56
C ALA A 16 5.49 -6.15 5.09
N GLU A 17 5.58 -7.43 4.77
CA GLU A 17 5.57 -7.87 3.38
C GLU A 17 4.14 -7.75 2.82
N ILE A 18 4.00 -7.07 1.68
CA ILE A 18 2.72 -6.81 1.04
C ILE A 18 2.75 -7.17 -0.45
N VAL A 19 1.56 -7.33 -1.01
CA VAL A 19 1.35 -7.20 -2.46
C VAL A 19 0.76 -5.81 -2.72
N LEU A 20 1.46 -5.01 -3.52
CA LEU A 20 0.98 -3.72 -4.00
C LEU A 20 0.44 -3.88 -5.43
N TRP A 21 -0.83 -3.55 -5.63
CA TRP A 21 -1.49 -3.56 -6.93
C TRP A 21 -1.99 -2.16 -7.29
N ARG A 22 -1.63 -1.66 -8.47
CA ARG A 22 -2.21 -0.43 -9.01
C ARG A 22 -3.45 -0.76 -9.84
N THR A 23 -4.63 -0.41 -9.35
CA THR A 23 -5.93 -0.74 -9.96
C THR A 23 -6.49 0.38 -10.83
N GLY A 24 -6.05 1.62 -10.62
CA GLY A 24 -6.48 2.79 -11.38
C GLY A 24 -5.41 3.87 -11.48
N GLU A 25 -5.75 5.02 -12.07
CA GLU A 25 -4.78 6.11 -12.26
C GLU A 25 -4.22 6.62 -10.92
N THR A 26 -5.06 6.76 -9.91
CA THR A 26 -4.73 7.20 -8.55
C THR A 26 -5.14 6.19 -7.49
N GLU A 27 -5.36 4.93 -7.88
CA GLU A 27 -5.89 3.88 -6.99
C GLU A 27 -4.90 2.72 -6.84
N PHE A 28 -4.68 2.35 -5.57
CA PHE A 28 -3.82 1.24 -5.19
C PHE A 28 -4.53 0.35 -4.18
N ARG A 29 -4.36 -0.95 -4.34
CA ARG A 29 -4.80 -1.97 -3.39
C ARG A 29 -3.59 -2.63 -2.75
N ILE A 30 -3.67 -2.83 -1.44
CA ILE A 30 -2.65 -3.51 -0.65
C ILE A 30 -3.26 -4.82 -0.15
N GLU A 31 -2.66 -5.94 -0.53
CA GLU A 31 -2.95 -7.23 0.09
C GLU A 31 -1.86 -7.53 1.12
N VAL A 32 -2.27 -8.01 2.29
CA VAL A 32 -1.37 -8.35 3.38
C VAL A 32 -1.92 -9.55 4.15
N TRP A 33 -1.02 -10.30 4.78
CA TRP A 33 -1.40 -11.29 5.79
C TRP A 33 -2.30 -10.67 6.86
N ARG A 34 -3.35 -11.40 7.24
CA ARG A 34 -4.37 -10.93 8.20
C ARG A 34 -3.77 -10.39 9.50
N SER A 35 -2.71 -11.01 10.03
CA SER A 35 -2.06 -10.59 11.26
C SER A 35 -1.40 -9.21 11.18
N PHE A 36 -1.04 -8.76 9.98
CA PHE A 36 -0.42 -7.46 9.73
C PHE A 36 -1.42 -6.38 9.27
N ALA A 37 -2.69 -6.73 9.07
CA ALA A 37 -3.70 -5.81 8.54
C ALA A 37 -3.85 -4.54 9.38
N ALA A 38 -3.91 -4.67 10.71
CA ALA A 38 -4.02 -3.52 11.62
C ALA A 38 -2.78 -2.62 11.53
N TYR A 39 -1.57 -3.21 11.55
CA TYR A 39 -0.32 -2.46 11.41
C TYR A 39 -0.23 -1.68 10.10
N VAL A 40 -0.59 -2.30 8.98
CA VAL A 40 -0.57 -1.63 7.67
C VAL A 40 -1.61 -0.51 7.61
N ALA A 41 -2.81 -0.71 8.16
CA ALA A 41 -3.84 0.32 8.20
C ALA A 41 -3.38 1.55 9.02
N ASP A 42 -2.83 1.33 10.22
CA ASP A 42 -2.31 2.41 11.06
C ASP A 42 -1.14 3.13 10.40
N PHE A 43 -0.23 2.40 9.74
CA PHE A 43 0.91 2.97 9.02
C PHE A 43 0.46 3.91 7.88
N ILE A 44 -0.54 3.51 7.09
CA ILE A 44 -1.09 4.35 6.02
C ILE A 44 -1.84 5.56 6.61
N ALA A 45 -2.61 5.37 7.68
CA ALA A 45 -3.33 6.46 8.34
C ALA A 45 -2.38 7.49 8.98
N GLU A 46 -1.21 7.07 9.45
CA GLU A 46 -0.15 7.98 9.89
C GLU A 46 0.44 8.76 8.71
N ALA A 47 0.89 8.07 7.67
CA ALA A 47 1.47 8.69 6.47
C ALA A 47 0.53 9.68 5.78
N ALA A 48 -0.79 9.42 5.82
CA ALA A 48 -1.79 10.31 5.24
C ALA A 48 -1.89 11.67 5.94
N ARG A 49 -1.52 11.76 7.23
CA ARG A 49 -1.60 13.02 7.99
C ARG A 49 -0.63 14.08 7.47
N ASP A 50 0.55 13.66 7.01
CA ASP A 50 1.58 14.56 6.49
C ASP A 50 1.14 15.30 5.22
N TYR A 51 0.16 14.76 4.49
CA TYR A 51 -0.37 15.33 3.25
C TYR A 51 -1.75 15.98 3.41
N MET A 52 -2.22 16.12 4.66
CA MET A 52 -3.54 16.68 4.96
C MET A 52 -3.50 18.20 5.28
N LEU A 53 -2.39 18.88 4.97
CA LEU A 53 -2.17 20.32 5.11
C LEU A 53 -2.03 21.01 3.74
#